data_AF-A0A4R8QEN5-F1
#
_entry.id   AF-A0A4R8QEN5-F1
#
_cell.length_a   1.000
_cell.length_b   1.000
_cell.length_c   1.000
_cell.angle_alpha   90.00
_cell.angle_beta   90.00
_cell.angle_gamma   90.00
#
_symmetry.space_group_name_H-M   'P 1'
#
loop_
_entity.id
_entity.type
_entity.pdbx_description
1 polymer ?
#
loop_
_entity_poly.entity_id
_entity_poly.type
_entity_poly.pdbx_seq_one_letter_code
_entity_poly.pdbx_strand_id
1 'polypeptide(L)'
;MASVMVFLYADSWSKATISIFNDEYYTDDLYEPIEAYENRDIIIKLYSTGYYPCLPCPNDLLLGIISINRLRHLVATEAWPANTESPQTAAEQLLDAIIEFSPESWVEEKTEMAEDFLHMAQTYQSAVVLYALSSLQHLGVLPSSGGWKAVKTIHCRRLISLLDAAAESRVMRDCVIWPLIVAGFEAKDGGAADRKRVVAGLSGISRALGVYLPLAAVAVLEDYWTSTRSGWDECFDKPYALIT
;
A
#
# COMPACT_ATOMS: atom_id res chain seq x y z
N MET A 1 -34.64 0.42 -2.49
CA MET A 1 -34.67 -0.08 -1.11
C MET A 1 -33.50 0.56 -0.39
N ALA A 2 -33.79 1.23 0.72
CA ALA A 2 -32.88 2.11 1.44
C ALA A 2 -32.11 1.39 2.56
N SER A 3 -31.12 2.12 3.09
CA SER A 3 -30.22 1.88 4.23
C SER A 3 -28.98 1.04 3.92
N VAL A 4 -27.76 1.51 4.18
CA VAL A 4 -27.31 2.24 5.38
C VAL A 4 -26.54 3.53 5.05
N MET A 5 -26.86 4.57 5.82
CA MET A 5 -26.27 5.90 5.86
C MET A 5 -25.19 5.91 6.94
N VAL A 6 -24.01 6.48 6.67
CA VAL A 6 -23.07 6.93 7.71
C VAL A 6 -22.55 8.30 7.28
N PHE A 7 -22.88 9.31 8.10
CA PHE A 7 -22.23 10.62 8.09
C PHE A 7 -20.89 10.49 8.83
N LEU A 8 -19.91 11.37 8.59
CA LEU A 8 -19.46 12.35 9.59
C LEU A 8 -18.34 13.28 9.08
N TYR A 9 -18.59 14.57 9.35
CA TYR A 9 -17.68 15.71 9.34
C TYR A 9 -16.59 15.55 10.43
N ALA A 10 -15.34 15.90 10.14
CA ALA A 10 -14.43 16.49 11.12
C ALA A 10 -13.19 17.11 10.44
N ASP A 11 -12.99 18.40 10.74
CA ASP A 11 -11.76 19.15 10.48
C ASP A 11 -10.54 18.42 11.05
N SER A 12 -9.47 18.42 10.25
CA SER A 12 -8.10 18.05 10.57
C SER A 12 -7.79 16.54 10.70
N TRP A 13 -6.58 16.16 10.21
CA TRP A 13 -5.76 14.98 10.55
C TRP A 13 -5.52 13.87 9.50
N SER A 14 -4.32 13.28 9.63
CA SER A 14 -3.66 12.21 8.84
C SER A 14 -3.28 12.55 7.40
N LYS A 15 -2.16 13.25 7.24
CA LYS A 15 -1.67 13.78 5.95
C LYS A 15 -1.17 12.74 4.94
N ALA A 16 -1.19 11.42 5.21
CA ALA A 16 -0.73 10.45 4.22
C ALA A 16 -1.31 9.04 4.35
N THR A 17 -2.64 8.97 4.30
CA THR A 17 -3.35 7.73 4.02
C THR A 17 -3.59 7.66 2.51
N ILE A 18 -2.97 6.70 1.82
CA ILE A 18 -3.49 6.29 0.51
C ILE A 18 -4.77 5.52 0.82
N SER A 19 -5.91 6.16 0.56
CA SER A 19 -7.20 5.55 0.78
C SER A 19 -7.42 4.45 -0.25
N ILE A 20 -7.65 3.22 0.24
CA ILE A 20 -8.00 2.04 -0.57
C ILE A 20 -9.52 2.08 -0.83
N PHE A 21 -10.05 3.22 -1.28
CA PHE A 21 -11.49 3.39 -1.45
C PHE A 21 -11.79 4.02 -2.81
N ASN A 22 -12.70 3.37 -3.55
CA ASN A 22 -13.24 3.85 -4.81
C ASN A 22 -14.62 4.44 -4.51
N ASP A 23 -14.73 5.77 -4.50
CA ASP A 23 -15.98 6.46 -4.78
C ASP A 23 -15.69 7.87 -5.30
N GLU A 24 -16.30 8.21 -6.44
CA GLU A 24 -16.20 9.51 -7.13
C GLU A 24 -16.96 10.65 -6.42
N TYR A 25 -17.36 10.47 -5.16
CA TYR A 25 -18.15 11.45 -4.42
C TYR A 25 -17.51 11.77 -3.06
N TYR A 26 -17.19 13.05 -2.89
CA TYR A 26 -16.74 13.73 -1.67
C TYR A 26 -15.39 13.31 -1.09
N THR A 27 -14.41 14.20 -1.26
CA THR A 27 -13.06 14.14 -0.69
C THR A 27 -13.00 14.38 0.83
N ASP A 28 -14.13 14.41 1.51
CA ASP A 28 -14.22 14.65 2.97
C ASP A 28 -14.57 13.39 3.79
N ASP A 29 -14.99 12.28 3.15
CA ASP A 29 -15.33 11.00 3.81
C ASP A 29 -14.15 10.00 3.78
N LEU A 30 -12.98 10.42 4.26
CA LEU A 30 -11.83 9.51 4.35
C LEU A 30 -12.02 8.58 5.54
N TYR A 31 -12.09 7.27 5.29
CA TYR A 31 -12.13 6.26 6.35
C TYR A 31 -10.88 6.39 7.24
N GLU A 32 -11.06 6.82 8.49
CA GLU A 32 -9.94 7.07 9.38
C GLU A 32 -9.17 5.77 9.64
N PRO A 33 -7.82 5.80 9.75
CA PRO A 33 -7.02 4.60 10.01
C PRO A 33 -7.47 3.79 11.24
N ILE A 34 -8.05 4.47 12.24
CA ILE A 34 -8.59 3.84 13.45
C ILE A 34 -9.89 3.10 13.14
N GLU A 35 -10.84 3.75 12.47
CA GLU A 35 -12.09 3.13 12.06
C GLU A 35 -11.86 1.96 11.09
N ALA A 36 -10.93 2.12 10.13
CA ALA A 36 -10.51 1.06 9.22
C ALA A 36 -10.03 -0.19 9.97
N TYR A 37 -9.26 0.03 11.05
CA TYR A 37 -8.76 -1.06 11.85
C TYR A 37 -9.82 -1.68 12.76
N GLU A 38 -10.71 -0.88 13.35
CA GLU A 38 -11.83 -1.36 14.15
C GLU A 38 -12.79 -2.23 13.32
N ASN A 39 -13.05 -1.81 12.08
CA ASN A 39 -13.92 -2.50 11.13
C ASN A 39 -13.19 -3.49 10.21
N ARG A 40 -11.91 -3.79 10.46
CA ARG A 40 -11.06 -4.63 9.57
C ARG A 40 -11.68 -5.98 9.23
N ASP A 41 -12.32 -6.64 10.19
CA ASP A 41 -12.93 -7.96 9.97
C ASP A 41 -14.12 -7.87 9.00
N ILE A 42 -14.89 -6.77 9.08
CA ILE A 42 -15.99 -6.46 8.16
C ILE A 42 -15.42 -6.12 6.78
N ILE A 43 -14.39 -5.27 6.72
CA ILE A 43 -13.72 -4.88 5.47
C ILE A 43 -13.19 -6.11 4.74
N ILE A 44 -12.46 -7.00 5.43
CA ILE A 44 -11.93 -8.23 4.83
C ILE A 44 -13.05 -9.15 4.38
N LYS A 45 -14.14 -9.27 5.15
CA LYS A 45 -15.29 -10.07 4.73
C LYS A 45 -15.92 -9.53 3.44
N LEU A 46 -16.16 -8.21 3.35
CA LEU A 46 -16.74 -7.57 2.17
C LEU A 46 -15.81 -7.71 0.95
N TYR A 47 -14.52 -7.50 1.16
CA TYR A 47 -13.48 -7.67 0.16
C TYR A 47 -13.41 -9.09 -0.39
N SER A 48 -13.44 -10.10 0.49
CA SER A 48 -13.43 -11.52 0.10
C SER A 48 -14.67 -11.92 -0.72
N THR A 49 -15.77 -11.18 -0.59
CA THR A 49 -17.01 -11.40 -1.35
C THR A 49 -17.06 -10.65 -2.67
N GLY A 50 -16.02 -9.88 -3.00
CA GLY A 50 -15.93 -9.10 -4.25
C GLY A 50 -16.82 -7.87 -4.31
N TYR A 51 -17.46 -7.49 -3.19
CA TYR A 51 -18.38 -6.34 -3.13
C TYR A 51 -17.66 -4.99 -3.06
N TYR A 52 -16.38 -4.95 -2.65
CA TYR A 52 -15.69 -3.70 -2.32
C TYR A 52 -14.17 -3.87 -2.10
N PRO A 53 -13.31 -2.90 -2.47
CA PRO A 53 -12.93 -2.55 -3.84
C PRO A 53 -12.21 -3.70 -4.59
N CYS A 54 -12.02 -3.57 -5.90
CA CYS A 54 -11.30 -4.53 -6.74
C CYS A 54 -9.77 -4.39 -6.59
N LEU A 55 -9.29 -4.50 -5.35
CA LEU A 55 -7.86 -4.69 -5.12
C LEU A 55 -7.54 -6.19 -5.31
N PRO A 56 -6.45 -6.56 -5.98
CA PRO A 56 -5.98 -7.93 -6.11
C PRO A 56 -4.91 -8.23 -5.06
N CYS A 57 -5.17 -7.86 -3.81
CA CYS A 57 -4.29 -8.08 -2.67
C CYS A 57 -4.75 -9.28 -1.83
N PRO A 58 -3.86 -10.21 -1.44
CA PRO A 58 -4.18 -11.20 -0.42
C PRO A 58 -4.72 -10.57 0.87
N ASN A 59 -5.75 -11.18 1.48
CA ASN A 59 -6.42 -10.65 2.67
C ASN A 59 -5.44 -10.35 3.82
N ASP A 60 -4.48 -11.24 4.08
CA ASP A 60 -3.48 -11.07 5.13
C ASP A 60 -2.60 -9.84 4.89
N LEU A 61 -2.25 -9.59 3.63
CA LEU A 61 -1.46 -8.43 3.24
C LEU A 61 -2.29 -7.14 3.30
N LEU A 62 -3.58 -7.20 2.95
CA LEU A 62 -4.51 -6.08 3.11
C LEU A 62 -4.68 -5.72 4.60
N LEU A 63 -4.84 -6.71 5.48
CA LEU A 63 -4.81 -6.53 6.94
C LEU A 63 -3.48 -5.91 7.40
N GLY A 64 -2.37 -6.34 6.82
CA GLY A 64 -1.06 -5.72 7.01
C GLY A 64 -1.06 -4.23 6.71
N ILE A 65 -1.58 -3.83 5.55
CA ILE A 65 -1.68 -2.41 5.15
C ILE A 65 -2.55 -1.61 6.14
N ILE A 66 -3.74 -2.13 6.50
CA ILE A 66 -4.64 -1.49 7.48
C ILE A 66 -3.93 -1.31 8.83
N SER A 67 -3.20 -2.34 9.27
CA SER A 67 -2.46 -2.33 10.54
C SER A 67 -1.29 -1.34 10.51
N ILE A 68 -0.54 -1.26 9.40
CA ILE A 68 0.52 -0.25 9.20
C ILE A 68 -0.08 1.16 9.26
N ASN A 69 -1.22 1.40 8.60
CA ASN A 69 -1.91 2.70 8.62
C ASN A 69 -2.30 3.09 10.05
N ARG A 70 -2.86 2.17 10.83
CA ARG A 70 -3.18 2.42 12.24
C ARG A 70 -1.92 2.74 13.06
N LEU A 71 -0.85 1.95 12.93
CA LEU A 71 0.40 2.19 13.66
C LEU A 71 0.95 3.58 13.36
N ARG A 72 1.02 3.95 12.08
CA ARG A 72 1.46 5.28 11.64
C ARG A 72 0.60 6.38 12.26
N HIS A 73 -0.72 6.22 12.23
CA HIS A 73 -1.65 7.18 12.81
C HIS A 73 -1.43 7.35 14.32
N LEU A 74 -1.40 6.25 15.09
CA LEU A 74 -1.24 6.31 16.55
C LEU A 74 0.07 6.96 16.97
N VAL A 75 1.15 6.73 16.22
CA VAL A 75 2.46 7.33 16.51
C VAL A 75 2.45 8.81 16.15
N ALA A 76 1.91 9.18 14.97
CA ALA A 76 1.87 10.56 14.51
C ALA A 76 0.97 11.47 15.38
N THR A 77 -0.07 10.90 16.01
CA THR A 77 -0.99 11.63 16.90
C THR A 77 -0.66 11.49 18.39
N GLU A 78 0.45 10.83 18.73
CA GLU A 78 0.85 10.53 20.11
C GLU A 78 -0.24 9.78 20.92
N ALA A 79 -1.15 9.10 20.22
CA ALA A 79 -2.29 8.38 20.80
C ALA A 79 -1.96 6.92 21.15
N TRP A 80 -0.67 6.55 21.24
CA TRP A 80 -0.26 5.19 21.52
C TRP A 80 -0.76 4.71 22.89
N PRO A 81 -1.41 3.53 23.01
CA PRO A 81 -1.95 3.08 24.28
C PRO A 81 -0.86 2.74 25.31
N ALA A 82 -0.92 3.36 26.49
CA ALA A 82 0.11 3.24 27.53
C ALA A 82 0.32 1.82 28.10
N ASN A 83 -0.70 0.96 28.03
CA ASN A 83 -0.67 -0.41 28.58
C ASN A 83 -0.46 -1.49 27.51
N THR A 84 0.16 -1.13 26.38
CA THR A 84 0.47 -2.06 25.29
C THR A 84 1.98 -2.17 25.09
N GLU A 85 2.39 -3.11 24.25
CA GLU A 85 3.78 -3.19 23.83
C GLU A 85 4.26 -1.89 23.17
N SER A 86 5.58 -1.73 23.06
CA SER A 86 6.13 -0.52 22.44
C SER A 86 5.74 -0.42 20.97
N PRO A 87 5.62 0.80 20.40
CA PRO A 87 5.37 0.97 18.96
C PRO A 87 6.36 0.20 18.08
N GLN A 88 7.63 0.17 18.49
CA GLN A 88 8.67 -0.58 17.79
C GLN A 88 8.38 -2.09 17.80
N THR A 89 8.05 -2.67 18.97
CA THR A 89 7.75 -4.10 19.09
C THR A 89 6.55 -4.50 18.25
N ALA A 90 5.47 -3.72 18.27
CA ALA A 90 4.30 -3.97 17.44
C ALA A 90 4.61 -3.88 15.94
N ALA A 91 5.45 -2.92 15.53
CA ALA A 91 5.89 -2.76 14.15
C ALA A 91 6.79 -3.92 13.67
N GLU A 92 7.71 -4.40 14.51
CA GLU A 92 8.58 -5.54 14.21
C GLU A 92 7.76 -6.83 14.06
N GLN A 93 6.84 -7.11 14.99
CA GLN A 93 5.95 -8.28 14.90
C GLN A 93 5.06 -8.23 13.65
N LEU A 94 4.51 -7.06 13.32
CA LEU A 94 3.71 -6.88 12.11
C LEU A 94 4.54 -7.12 10.85
N LEU A 95 5.77 -6.59 10.81
CA LEU A 95 6.66 -6.77 9.67
C LEU A 95 7.09 -8.23 9.51
N ASP A 96 7.39 -8.92 10.61
CA ASP A 96 7.71 -10.35 10.61
C ASP A 96 6.53 -11.16 10.05
N ALA A 97 5.30 -10.89 10.49
CA ALA A 97 4.11 -11.55 9.96
C ALA A 97 3.91 -11.34 8.44
N ILE A 98 4.21 -10.13 7.93
CA ILE A 98 4.14 -9.84 6.48
C ILE A 98 5.25 -10.56 5.71
N ILE A 99 6.45 -10.67 6.28
CA ILE A 99 7.59 -11.39 5.67
C ILE A 99 7.33 -12.90 5.66
N GLU A 100 6.78 -13.44 6.75
CA GLU A 100 6.47 -14.87 6.92
C GLU A 100 5.22 -15.32 6.17
N PHE A 101 4.38 -14.38 5.68
CA PHE A 101 3.31 -14.69 4.74
C PHE A 101 3.84 -15.57 3.59
N SER A 102 3.14 -16.67 3.33
CA SER A 102 3.50 -17.65 2.29
C SER A 102 2.58 -17.49 1.08
N PRO A 103 3.04 -16.81 0.00
CA PRO A 103 2.31 -16.74 -1.25
C PRO A 103 1.92 -18.12 -1.80
N GLU A 104 2.82 -19.10 -1.66
CA GLU A 104 2.62 -20.46 -2.13
C GLU A 104 1.43 -21.11 -1.42
N SER A 105 1.41 -21.08 -0.08
CA SER A 105 0.31 -21.64 0.72
C SER A 105 -1.00 -20.89 0.48
N TRP A 106 -0.96 -19.57 0.23
CA TRP A 106 -2.15 -18.80 -0.10
C TRP A 106 -2.78 -19.19 -1.45
N VAL A 107 -1.97 -19.68 -2.40
CA VAL A 107 -2.44 -20.10 -3.73
C VAL A 107 -2.86 -21.56 -3.78
N GLU A 108 -2.39 -22.44 -2.90
CA GLU A 108 -2.70 -23.88 -2.91
C GLU A 108 -4.21 -24.19 -2.95
N GLU A 109 -5.04 -23.29 -2.41
CA GLU A 109 -6.51 -23.41 -2.43
C GLU A 109 -7.18 -22.94 -3.73
N LYS A 110 -6.42 -22.35 -4.68
CA LYS A 110 -6.89 -21.70 -5.91
C LYS A 110 -6.38 -22.46 -7.13
N THR A 111 -7.18 -23.38 -7.67
CA THR A 111 -6.74 -24.30 -8.73
C THR A 111 -6.69 -23.70 -10.14
N GLU A 112 -7.43 -22.62 -10.39
CA GLU A 112 -7.43 -21.90 -11.67
C GLU A 112 -6.59 -20.62 -11.54
N MET A 113 -5.69 -20.35 -12.50
CA MET A 113 -4.80 -19.16 -12.52
C MET A 113 -3.79 -19.10 -11.36
N ALA A 114 -3.39 -20.25 -10.81
CA ALA A 114 -2.45 -20.34 -9.69
C ALA A 114 -1.15 -19.54 -9.91
N GLU A 115 -0.57 -19.57 -11.11
CA GLU A 115 0.65 -18.82 -11.42
C GLU A 115 0.46 -17.30 -11.36
N ASP A 116 -0.63 -16.77 -11.92
CA ASP A 116 -0.95 -15.34 -11.85
C ASP A 116 -1.23 -14.91 -10.40
N PHE A 117 -1.98 -15.72 -9.63
CA PHE A 117 -2.24 -15.46 -8.21
C PHE A 117 -0.98 -15.52 -7.36
N LEU A 118 -0.05 -16.43 -7.67
CA LEU A 118 1.23 -16.51 -6.98
C LEU A 118 2.05 -15.25 -7.25
N HIS A 119 2.16 -14.87 -8.52
CA HIS A 119 2.87 -13.66 -8.94
C HIS A 119 2.29 -12.41 -8.29
N MET A 120 0.96 -12.31 -8.23
CA MET A 120 0.21 -11.27 -7.52
C MET A 120 0.59 -11.21 -6.04
N ALA A 121 0.46 -12.32 -5.33
CA ALA A 121 0.74 -12.40 -3.90
C ALA A 121 2.19 -12.01 -3.58
N GLN A 122 3.15 -12.47 -4.38
CA GLN A 122 4.57 -12.11 -4.23
C GLN A 122 4.83 -10.62 -4.50
N THR A 123 4.12 -10.03 -5.47
CA THR A 123 4.21 -8.61 -5.81
C THR A 123 3.70 -7.75 -4.66
N TYR A 124 2.51 -8.08 -4.15
CA TYR A 124 1.92 -7.39 -3.00
C TYR A 124 2.76 -7.57 -1.74
N GLN A 125 3.26 -8.77 -1.45
CA GLN A 125 4.11 -8.99 -0.28
C GLN A 125 5.32 -8.04 -0.28
N SER A 126 6.02 -7.97 -1.42
CA SER A 126 7.19 -7.10 -1.53
C SER A 126 6.84 -5.62 -1.40
N ALA A 127 5.72 -5.18 -1.99
CA ALA A 127 5.24 -3.82 -1.83
C ALA A 127 4.85 -3.49 -0.39
N VAL A 128 4.14 -4.38 0.32
CA VAL A 128 3.73 -4.15 1.71
C VAL A 128 4.93 -4.12 2.66
N VAL A 129 5.94 -4.97 2.47
CA VAL A 129 7.19 -4.92 3.25
C VAL A 129 7.90 -3.58 3.08
N LEU A 130 8.03 -3.11 1.84
CA LEU A 130 8.68 -1.82 1.56
C LEU A 130 7.89 -0.64 2.12
N TYR A 131 6.57 -0.68 1.97
CA TYR A 131 5.68 0.31 2.55
C TYR A 131 5.83 0.38 4.08
N ALA A 132 5.80 -0.76 4.76
CA ALA A 132 6.00 -0.84 6.21
C ALA A 132 7.35 -0.25 6.62
N LEU A 133 8.44 -0.71 6.00
CA LEU A 133 9.79 -0.23 6.31
C LEU A 133 9.92 1.27 6.09
N SER A 134 9.55 1.77 4.91
CA SER A 134 9.75 3.17 4.56
C SER A 134 8.87 4.14 5.36
N SER A 135 7.63 3.77 5.63
CA SER A 135 6.73 4.62 6.40
C SER A 135 7.05 4.60 7.90
N LEU A 136 7.31 3.43 8.49
CA LEU A 136 7.56 3.31 9.93
C LEU A 136 8.98 3.71 10.32
N GLN A 137 9.99 3.56 9.45
CA GLN A 137 11.34 4.09 9.72
C GLN A 137 11.38 5.61 9.68
N HIS A 138 10.59 6.25 8.80
CA HIS A 138 10.50 7.70 8.74
C HIS A 138 9.89 8.31 10.01
N LEU A 139 8.91 7.62 10.62
CA LEU A 139 8.32 7.99 11.92
C LEU A 139 9.22 7.63 13.12
N GLY A 140 10.40 7.05 12.90
CA GLY A 140 11.30 6.62 13.97
C GLY A 140 10.81 5.41 14.77
N VAL A 141 9.76 4.72 14.31
CA VAL A 141 9.19 3.53 14.97
C VAL A 141 10.10 2.32 14.74
N LEU A 142 10.53 2.12 13.49
CA LEU A 142 11.49 1.07 13.14
C LEU A 142 12.90 1.65 13.05
N PRO A 143 13.92 0.96 13.59
CA PRO A 143 15.29 1.41 13.46
C PRO A 143 15.79 1.27 12.01
N SER A 144 16.65 2.20 11.58
CA SER A 144 17.38 2.10 10.30
C SER A 144 18.61 1.18 10.39
N SER A 145 18.41 -0.05 10.89
CA SER A 145 19.46 -1.04 11.13
C SER A 145 20.02 -1.64 9.83
N GLY A 146 21.21 -2.25 9.89
CA GLY A 146 21.80 -2.95 8.74
C GLY A 146 20.94 -4.11 8.25
N GLY A 147 20.28 -4.83 9.16
CA GLY A 147 19.36 -5.92 8.83
C GLY A 147 18.16 -5.42 8.03
N TRP A 148 17.48 -4.37 8.51
CA TRP A 148 16.33 -3.81 7.81
C TRP A 148 16.69 -3.18 6.47
N LYS A 149 17.89 -2.59 6.32
CA LYS A 149 18.39 -2.12 5.02
C LYS A 149 18.60 -3.27 4.03
N ALA A 150 19.07 -4.42 4.49
CA ALA A 150 19.22 -5.61 3.65
C ALA A 150 17.86 -6.14 3.18
N VAL A 151 16.89 -6.27 4.11
CA VAL A 151 15.50 -6.65 3.79
C VAL A 151 14.90 -5.69 2.76
N LYS A 152 15.00 -4.38 2.99
CA LYS A 152 14.54 -3.35 2.06
C LYS A 152 15.14 -3.53 0.66
N THR A 153 16.46 -3.74 0.57
CA THR A 153 17.16 -3.95 -0.70
C THR A 153 16.67 -5.19 -1.45
N ILE A 154 16.46 -6.30 -0.72
CA ILE A 154 15.95 -7.56 -1.29
C ILE A 154 14.55 -7.34 -1.88
N HIS A 155 13.64 -6.75 -1.10
CA HIS A 155 12.27 -6.53 -1.55
C HIS A 155 12.16 -5.47 -2.65
N CYS A 156 13.00 -4.42 -2.66
CA CYS A 156 13.05 -3.47 -3.78
C CYS A 156 13.40 -4.18 -5.10
N ARG A 157 14.46 -5.00 -5.10
CA ARG A 157 14.88 -5.74 -6.31
C ARG A 157 13.82 -6.75 -6.75
N ARG A 158 13.24 -7.49 -5.79
CA ARG A 158 12.18 -8.45 -6.04
C ARG A 158 10.95 -7.76 -6.64
N LEU A 159 10.51 -6.65 -6.06
CA LEU A 159 9.35 -5.90 -6.52
C LEU A 159 9.53 -5.41 -7.97
N ILE A 160 10.68 -4.81 -8.30
CA ILE A 160 10.95 -4.36 -9.68
C ILE A 160 10.90 -5.52 -10.67
N SER A 161 11.53 -6.66 -10.34
CA SER A 161 11.49 -7.85 -11.20
C SER A 161 10.07 -8.39 -11.40
N LEU A 162 9.25 -8.40 -10.34
CA LEU A 162 7.87 -8.87 -10.40
C LEU A 162 6.99 -7.89 -11.21
N LEU A 163 7.22 -6.59 -11.08
CA LEU A 163 6.50 -5.56 -11.84
C LEU A 163 6.81 -5.63 -13.34
N ASP A 164 8.08 -5.86 -13.71
CA ASP A 164 8.47 -6.05 -15.11
C ASP A 164 7.72 -7.25 -15.73
N ALA A 165 7.65 -8.38 -15.01
CA ALA A 165 6.89 -9.55 -15.46
C ALA A 165 5.36 -9.31 -15.47
N ALA A 166 4.83 -8.58 -14.48
CA ALA A 166 3.40 -8.26 -14.42
C ALA A 166 2.95 -7.38 -15.61
N ALA A 167 3.82 -6.51 -16.12
CA ALA A 167 3.53 -5.68 -17.28
C ALA A 167 3.32 -6.48 -18.57
N GLU A 168 3.89 -7.68 -18.66
CA GLU A 168 3.73 -8.60 -19.80
C GLU A 168 2.46 -9.47 -19.69
N SER A 169 1.93 -9.66 -18.47
CA SER A 169 0.72 -10.44 -18.23
C SER A 169 -0.55 -9.60 -18.45
N ARG A 170 -1.49 -10.14 -19.23
CA ARG A 170 -2.78 -9.49 -19.47
C ARG A 170 -3.67 -9.44 -18.22
N VAL A 171 -3.49 -10.40 -17.31
CA VAL A 171 -4.26 -10.50 -16.07
C VAL A 171 -3.68 -9.56 -15.02
N MET A 172 -2.36 -9.54 -14.89
CA MET A 172 -1.67 -8.84 -13.80
C MET A 172 -1.39 -7.36 -14.06
N ARG A 173 -1.28 -6.92 -15.31
CA ARG A 173 -0.85 -5.55 -15.63
C ARG A 173 -1.71 -4.48 -14.97
N ASP A 174 -3.01 -4.72 -14.85
CA ASP A 174 -3.95 -3.72 -14.32
C ASP A 174 -4.10 -3.83 -12.78
N CYS A 175 -3.51 -4.87 -12.19
CA CYS A 175 -3.59 -5.23 -10.77
C CYS A 175 -2.46 -4.64 -9.89
N VAL A 176 -1.51 -3.94 -10.50
CA VAL A 176 -0.24 -3.55 -9.84
C VAL A 176 -0.09 -2.04 -9.62
N ILE A 177 -1.18 -1.27 -9.66
CA ILE A 177 -1.14 0.19 -9.43
C ILE A 177 -0.50 0.52 -8.08
N TRP A 178 -1.00 -0.05 -6.98
CA TRP A 178 -0.45 0.23 -5.65
C TRP A 178 1.00 -0.24 -5.48
N PRO A 179 1.37 -1.48 -5.90
CA PRO A 179 2.78 -1.89 -5.97
C PRO A 179 3.68 -0.95 -6.81
N LEU A 180 3.20 -0.42 -7.93
CA LEU A 180 3.94 0.58 -8.75
C LEU A 180 4.14 1.90 -7.99
N ILE A 181 3.16 2.33 -7.20
CA ILE A 181 3.26 3.54 -6.37
C ILE A 181 4.34 3.36 -5.29
N VAL A 182 4.35 2.21 -4.62
CA VAL A 182 5.39 1.87 -3.63
C VAL A 182 6.77 1.83 -4.31
N ALA A 183 6.90 1.17 -5.46
CA ALA A 183 8.15 1.16 -6.23
C ALA A 183 8.58 2.59 -6.65
N GLY A 184 7.62 3.44 -7.01
CA GLY A 184 7.84 4.85 -7.32
C GLY A 184 8.39 5.65 -6.15
N PHE A 185 7.86 5.43 -4.95
CA PHE A 185 8.38 6.04 -3.73
C PHE A 185 9.84 5.63 -3.50
N GLU A 186 10.15 4.33 -3.60
CA GLU A 186 11.51 3.81 -3.44
C GLU A 186 12.48 4.29 -4.54
N ALA A 187 11.98 4.59 -5.74
CA ALA A 187 12.77 5.09 -6.84
C ALA A 187 13.32 6.51 -6.62
N LYS A 188 12.94 7.20 -5.53
CA LYS A 188 13.59 8.46 -5.13
C LYS A 188 15.08 8.26 -4.86
N ASP A 189 15.42 7.27 -4.05
CA ASP A 189 16.82 6.92 -3.77
C ASP A 189 17.41 5.97 -4.82
N GLY A 190 16.54 5.43 -5.68
CA GLY A 190 16.89 4.59 -6.83
C GLY A 190 17.40 5.34 -8.06
N GLY A 191 17.62 4.59 -9.14
CA GLY A 191 18.14 5.12 -10.40
C GLY A 191 17.06 5.68 -11.32
N ALA A 192 17.47 6.53 -12.28
CA ALA A 192 16.57 7.06 -13.32
C ALA A 192 15.84 5.96 -14.13
N ALA A 193 16.43 4.77 -14.22
CA ALA A 193 15.81 3.60 -14.85
C ALA A 193 14.54 3.15 -14.11
N ASP A 194 14.58 3.10 -12.77
CA ASP A 194 13.44 2.65 -11.96
C ASP A 194 12.29 3.66 -12.03
N ARG A 195 12.62 4.96 -11.98
CA ARG A 195 11.65 6.05 -12.19
C ARG A 195 10.97 5.92 -13.56
N LYS A 196 11.73 5.68 -14.62
CA LYS A 196 11.19 5.48 -15.98
C LYS A 196 10.27 4.26 -16.07
N ARG A 197 10.63 3.14 -15.41
CA ARG A 197 9.77 1.93 -15.33
C ARG A 197 8.43 2.24 -14.68
N VAL A 198 8.46 2.93 -13.53
CA VAL A 198 7.24 3.30 -12.79
C VAL A 198 6.33 4.21 -13.63
N VAL A 199 6.89 5.25 -14.25
CA VAL A 199 6.12 6.16 -15.14
C VAL A 199 5.51 5.38 -16.30
N ALA A 200 6.28 4.50 -16.94
CA ALA A 200 5.80 3.69 -18.06
C ALA A 200 4.66 2.74 -17.64
N GLY A 201 4.79 2.09 -16.48
CA GLY A 201 3.77 1.20 -15.93
C GLY A 201 2.47 1.93 -15.63
N LEU A 202 2.52 2.98 -14.80
CA LEU A 202 1.34 3.74 -14.41
C LEU A 202 0.66 4.42 -15.61
N SER A 203 1.45 5.02 -16.52
CA SER A 203 0.90 5.63 -17.75
C SER A 203 0.28 4.58 -18.68
N GLY A 204 0.85 3.39 -18.73
CA GLY A 204 0.33 2.25 -19.49
C GLY A 204 -1.03 1.81 -18.97
N ILE A 205 -1.17 1.64 -17.65
CA ILE A 205 -2.44 1.27 -17.00
C ILE A 205 -3.50 2.36 -17.21
N SER A 206 -3.15 3.64 -17.01
CA SER A 206 -4.06 4.76 -17.26
C SER A 206 -4.61 4.74 -18.69
N ARG A 207 -3.74 4.51 -19.68
CA ARG A 207 -4.15 4.42 -21.09
C ARG A 207 -5.03 3.21 -21.37
N ALA A 208 -4.73 2.07 -20.76
CA ALA A 208 -5.45 0.82 -20.98
C ALA A 208 -6.87 0.87 -20.37
N LEU A 209 -7.00 1.40 -19.15
CA LEU A 209 -8.26 1.46 -18.41
C LEU A 209 -9.05 2.75 -18.67
N GLY A 210 -8.43 3.78 -19.26
CA GLY A 210 -9.07 5.08 -19.49
C GLY A 210 -9.28 5.90 -18.21
N VAL A 211 -8.54 5.61 -17.14
CA VAL A 211 -8.67 6.26 -15.82
C VAL A 211 -7.50 7.21 -15.55
N TYR A 212 -7.78 8.30 -14.83
CA TYR A 212 -6.78 9.33 -14.53
C TYR A 212 -5.89 9.00 -13.33
N LEU A 213 -6.36 8.19 -12.38
CA LEU A 213 -5.69 7.98 -11.08
C LEU A 213 -4.21 7.56 -11.16
N PRO A 214 -3.79 6.65 -12.07
CA PRO A 214 -2.37 6.30 -12.21
C PRO A 214 -1.50 7.48 -12.68
N LEU A 215 -2.04 8.41 -13.49
CA LEU A 215 -1.31 9.62 -13.89
C LEU A 215 -1.23 10.64 -12.75
N ALA A 216 -2.26 10.73 -11.92
CA ALA A 216 -2.20 11.52 -10.70
C ALA A 216 -1.07 11.02 -9.77
N ALA A 217 -0.94 9.70 -9.62
CA ALA A 217 0.18 9.10 -8.88
C ALA A 217 1.55 9.45 -9.49
N VAL A 218 1.68 9.42 -10.83
CA VAL A 218 2.92 9.85 -11.50
C VAL A 218 3.28 11.30 -11.15
N ALA A 219 2.31 12.21 -11.20
CA ALA A 219 2.56 13.62 -10.89
C ALA A 219 3.07 13.82 -9.45
N VAL A 220 2.48 13.11 -8.48
CA VAL A 220 2.94 13.13 -7.08
C VAL A 220 4.37 12.61 -6.96
N LEU A 221 4.68 11.49 -7.62
CA LEU A 221 5.99 10.87 -7.59
C LEU A 221 7.08 11.75 -8.24
N GLU A 222 6.79 12.38 -9.38
CA GLU A 222 7.73 13.27 -10.07
C GLU A 222 8.07 14.52 -9.25
N ASP A 223 7.05 15.13 -8.63
CA ASP A 223 7.24 16.23 -7.69
C ASP A 223 8.05 15.78 -6.46
N TYR A 224 7.76 14.59 -5.92
CA TYR A 224 8.53 14.03 -4.82
C TYR A 224 10.00 13.79 -5.21
N TRP A 225 10.29 13.22 -6.39
CA TRP A 225 11.65 12.92 -6.86
C TRP A 225 12.53 14.16 -7.04
N THR A 226 11.93 15.33 -7.31
CA THR A 226 12.66 16.59 -7.49
C THR A 226 12.76 17.42 -6.21
N SER A 227 11.87 17.16 -5.24
CA SER A 227 11.87 17.83 -3.94
C SER A 227 12.95 17.32 -2.97
N THR A 228 13.28 18.12 -1.95
CA THR A 228 14.15 17.71 -0.83
C THR A 228 13.41 16.91 0.26
N ARG A 229 12.11 16.68 0.09
CA ARG A 229 11.28 15.94 1.04
C ARG A 229 11.80 14.53 1.24
N SER A 230 11.55 13.92 2.38
CA SER A 230 11.93 12.54 2.65
C SER A 230 10.83 11.85 3.42
N GLY A 231 10.54 10.60 3.10
CA GLY A 231 9.55 9.83 3.84
C GLY A 231 8.17 9.80 3.19
N TRP A 232 7.43 8.76 3.55
CA TRP A 232 6.16 8.44 2.93
C TRP A 232 5.12 9.55 3.13
N ASP A 233 5.05 10.09 4.35
CA ASP A 233 4.10 11.13 4.73
C ASP A 233 4.32 12.45 3.99
N GLU A 234 5.57 12.77 3.66
CA GLU A 234 5.91 13.98 2.89
C GLU A 234 5.66 13.79 1.38
N CYS A 235 5.77 12.56 0.87
CA CYS A 235 5.47 12.23 -0.52
C CYS A 235 3.97 12.31 -0.81
N PHE A 236 3.17 11.67 0.04
CA PHE A 236 1.72 11.62 -0.11
C PHE A 236 1.05 12.53 0.91
N ASP A 237 1.33 13.83 0.85
CA ASP A 237 1.00 14.89 1.82
C ASP A 237 -0.49 15.28 1.95
N LYS A 238 -1.34 14.64 1.14
CA LYS A 238 -2.77 14.89 1.02
C LYS A 238 -3.47 13.55 0.90
N PRO A 239 -4.78 13.47 1.16
CA PRO A 239 -5.54 12.30 0.77
C PRO A 239 -5.49 12.09 -0.74
N TYR A 240 -5.07 10.90 -1.15
CA TYR A 240 -5.08 10.50 -2.55
C TYR A 240 -5.85 9.18 -2.71
N ALA A 241 -6.85 9.17 -3.59
CA ALA A 241 -7.50 7.96 -4.07
C ALA A 241 -6.67 7.38 -5.22
N LEU A 242 -5.65 6.55 -4.92
CA LEU A 242 -4.70 6.04 -5.91
C LEU A 242 -4.92 4.57 -6.26
N ILE A 243 -6.13 4.06 -6.02
CA ILE A 243 -6.54 2.71 -6.40
C ILE A 243 -7.79 2.78 -7.30
N THR A 244 -8.01 1.74 -8.09
CA THR A 244 -9.19 1.58 -8.97
C THR A 244 -10.21 0.65 -8.34
#